data_AF-A0A2N8EVV7-F1
#
_entry.id   AF-A0A2N8EVV7-F1
#
_cell.length_a   1.000
_cell.length_b   1.000
_cell.length_c   1.000
_cell.angle_alpha   90.00
_cell.angle_beta   90.00
_cell.angle_gamma   90.00
#
_symmetry.space_group_name_H-M   'P 1'
#
loop_
_entity.id
_entity.type
_entity.pdbx_description
1 polymer ?
#
loop_
_entity_poly.entity_id
_entity_poly.type
_entity_poly.pdbx_seq_one_letter_code
_entity_poly.pdbx_strand_id
1 'polypeptide(L)'
;MNISFTLKLILFGTVFISVASQATIAIDEKPWPLEISQPVVKSLDTANTSKHTIFIHTFIHDDVKEPQSEIFEKFFLPMIKEIEGFTQRRVSIQFIRNLPPYTNFVYENEDHQSTGKKWDILALKYKNEKNLPYNRTTKFLLITKNLLNSKVAGIAGVGQQFAIASLTNVLAVGHEVGHTLDAKHENSDLLYRGGWWCDSYMKPNPTYLAGNCHVYTDANRQRISAYLNNVP
;
A
#
# COMPACT_ATOMS: atom_id res chain seq x y z
N MET A 1 55.92 41.18 6.32
CA MET A 1 55.47 40.69 5.01
C MET A 1 54.12 40.02 5.22
N ASN A 2 53.02 40.79 5.13
CA ASN A 2 51.65 40.33 5.32
C ASN A 2 50.84 40.82 4.12
N ILE A 3 50.41 39.90 3.26
CA ILE A 3 49.63 40.22 2.06
C ILE A 3 48.15 40.03 2.44
N SER A 4 47.41 41.13 2.47
CA SER A 4 45.96 41.15 2.65
C SER A 4 45.29 40.99 1.28
N PHE A 5 44.49 39.93 1.10
CA PHE A 5 43.67 39.72 -0.10
C PHE A 5 42.30 40.37 0.09
N THR A 6 42.02 41.40 -0.71
CA THR A 6 40.70 42.03 -0.80
C THR A 6 39.92 41.37 -1.93
N LEU A 7 38.92 40.55 -1.59
CA LEU A 7 38.04 39.91 -2.59
C LEU A 7 36.87 40.85 -2.90
N LYS A 8 36.79 41.35 -4.15
CA LYS A 8 35.67 42.15 -4.66
C LYS A 8 34.48 41.23 -4.99
N LEU A 9 33.34 41.51 -4.38
CA LEU A 9 32.06 40.88 -4.65
C LEU A 9 31.49 41.42 -5.97
N ILE A 10 31.30 40.56 -6.98
CA ILE A 10 30.63 40.89 -8.24
C ILE A 10 29.17 40.43 -8.14
N LEU A 11 28.24 41.38 -8.17
CA LEU A 11 26.80 41.13 -8.21
C LEU A 11 26.40 40.76 -9.65
N PHE A 12 25.99 39.52 -9.88
CA PHE A 12 25.30 39.13 -11.12
C PHE A 12 23.79 39.34 -10.95
N GLY A 13 23.23 40.33 -11.63
CA GLY A 13 21.80 40.50 -11.77
C GLY A 13 21.23 39.46 -12.72
N THR A 14 20.29 38.64 -12.24
CA THR A 14 19.52 37.71 -13.07
C THR A 14 18.31 38.43 -13.66
N VAL A 15 18.24 38.44 -14.99
CA VAL A 15 17.08 38.90 -15.77
C VAL A 15 16.04 37.79 -15.74
N PHE A 16 14.86 38.06 -15.20
CA PHE A 16 13.69 37.20 -15.32
C PHE A 16 13.07 37.41 -16.71
N ILE A 17 13.19 36.41 -17.60
CA ILE A 17 12.37 36.34 -18.82
C ILE A 17 11.19 35.43 -18.49
N SER A 18 9.99 36.01 -18.37
CA SER A 18 8.76 35.23 -18.35
C SER A 18 8.40 34.85 -19.79
N VAL A 19 8.20 33.56 -20.03
CA VAL A 19 7.65 33.07 -21.29
C VAL A 19 6.28 32.47 -20.97
N ALA A 20 5.23 33.24 -21.26
CA ALA A 20 3.87 32.74 -21.25
C ALA A 20 3.64 32.00 -22.58
N SER A 21 3.50 30.68 -22.52
CA SER A 21 3.09 29.87 -23.66
C SER A 21 1.61 30.11 -23.95
N GLN A 22 1.29 30.88 -24.98
CA GLN A 22 -0.07 30.93 -25.53
C GLN A 22 -0.23 29.79 -26.53
N ALA A 23 -1.21 28.91 -26.31
CA ALA A 23 -1.62 27.91 -27.29
C ALA A 23 -2.50 28.59 -28.35
N THR A 24 -1.98 28.72 -29.56
CA THR A 24 -2.77 29.17 -30.72
C THR A 24 -3.40 27.95 -31.39
N ILE A 25 -4.72 27.91 -31.44
CA ILE A 25 -5.48 26.94 -32.24
C ILE A 25 -5.55 27.50 -33.66
N ALA A 26 -4.86 26.85 -34.60
CA ALA A 26 -5.06 27.09 -36.03
C ALA A 26 -6.28 26.26 -36.48
N ILE A 27 -7.35 26.93 -36.86
CA ILE A 27 -8.51 26.29 -37.49
C ILE A 27 -8.29 26.41 -39.00
N ASP A 28 -8.01 25.27 -39.66
CA ASP A 28 -7.88 25.19 -41.12
C ASP A 28 -9.28 24.98 -41.73
N GLU A 29 -9.85 26.04 -42.32
CA GLU A 29 -11.17 26.03 -42.95
C GLU A 29 -11.11 25.55 -44.41
N LYS A 30 -10.74 24.29 -44.64
CA LYS A 30 -10.89 23.68 -45.97
C LYS A 30 -11.86 22.49 -45.92
N PRO A 31 -12.99 22.52 -46.66
CA PRO A 31 -13.92 21.40 -46.67
C PRO A 31 -13.32 20.24 -47.48
N TRP A 32 -13.18 19.08 -46.83
CA TRP A 32 -12.77 17.84 -47.48
C TRP A 32 -13.97 17.12 -48.14
N PRO A 33 -13.77 16.47 -49.30
CA PRO A 33 -14.85 15.82 -50.04
C PRO A 33 -15.32 14.54 -49.35
N LEU A 34 -16.61 14.23 -49.51
CA LEU A 34 -17.26 13.04 -48.95
C LEU A 34 -16.77 11.79 -49.68
N GLU A 35 -15.84 11.06 -49.06
CA GLU A 35 -15.47 9.71 -49.48
C GLU A 35 -16.22 8.70 -48.59
N ILE A 36 -17.18 7.99 -49.20
CA ILE A 36 -17.94 6.92 -48.54
C ILE A 36 -17.04 5.69 -48.50
N SER A 37 -16.29 5.50 -47.41
CA SER A 37 -15.60 4.23 -47.11
C SER A 37 -16.37 3.48 -46.02
N GLN A 38 -16.70 2.22 -46.31
CA GLN A 38 -17.42 1.28 -45.45
C GLN A 38 -16.85 1.22 -44.02
N PRO A 39 -17.67 0.95 -42.98
CA PRO A 39 -17.19 0.89 -41.62
C PRO A 39 -16.32 -0.36 -41.45
N VAL A 40 -15.00 -0.17 -41.44
CA VAL A 40 -14.13 -1.08 -40.71
C VAL A 40 -14.52 -0.92 -39.24
N VAL A 41 -15.30 -1.86 -38.73
CA VAL A 41 -15.49 -2.03 -37.30
C VAL A 41 -14.11 -2.39 -36.74
N LYS A 42 -13.32 -1.38 -36.39
CA LYS A 42 -12.33 -1.51 -35.34
C LYS A 42 -13.14 -1.97 -34.14
N SER A 43 -12.99 -3.23 -33.75
CA SER A 43 -13.43 -3.66 -32.43
C SER A 43 -12.82 -2.65 -31.47
N LEU A 44 -13.68 -1.88 -30.81
CA LEU A 44 -13.31 -1.21 -29.58
C LEU A 44 -12.83 -2.34 -28.68
N ASP A 45 -11.51 -2.53 -28.61
CA ASP A 45 -10.88 -3.26 -27.53
C ASP A 45 -11.57 -2.77 -26.27
N THR A 46 -12.16 -3.74 -25.58
CA THR A 46 -12.97 -3.59 -24.38
C THR A 46 -12.39 -2.47 -23.53
N ALA A 47 -13.22 -1.47 -23.23
CA ALA A 47 -12.91 -0.39 -22.32
C ALA A 47 -12.09 -0.94 -21.14
N ASN A 48 -10.86 -0.43 -20.99
CA ASN A 48 -9.97 -0.72 -19.88
C ASN A 48 -10.64 -0.16 -18.61
N THR A 49 -11.59 -0.90 -18.04
CA THR A 49 -12.19 -0.57 -16.74
C THR A 49 -11.06 -0.66 -15.73
N SER A 50 -10.61 0.51 -15.26
CA SER A 50 -9.55 0.59 -14.27
C SER A 50 -9.97 -0.20 -13.03
N LYS A 51 -9.26 -1.30 -12.74
CA LYS A 51 -9.55 -2.12 -11.57
C LYS A 51 -9.56 -1.25 -10.31
N HIS A 52 -10.60 -1.34 -9.49
CA HIS A 52 -10.70 -0.55 -8.25
C HIS A 52 -9.44 -0.66 -7.39
N THR A 53 -9.01 0.50 -6.91
CA THR A 53 -7.89 0.66 -5.99
C THR A 53 -8.18 -0.03 -4.66
N ILE A 54 -7.16 -0.68 -4.10
CA ILE A 54 -7.17 -1.20 -2.73
C ILE A 54 -6.78 -0.06 -1.79
N PHE A 55 -7.70 0.35 -0.94
CA PHE A 55 -7.50 1.40 0.06
C PHE A 55 -7.22 0.78 1.42
N ILE A 56 -6.09 1.15 2.03
CA ILE A 56 -5.71 0.72 3.37
C ILE A 56 -5.67 1.95 4.27
N HIS A 57 -6.62 2.04 5.19
CA HIS A 57 -6.65 3.02 6.26
C HIS A 57 -5.78 2.51 7.40
N THR A 58 -4.60 3.09 7.56
CA THR A 58 -3.57 2.64 8.47
C THR A 58 -3.49 3.55 9.67
N PHE A 59 -3.96 3.07 10.82
CA PHE A 59 -3.85 3.73 12.10
C PHE A 59 -2.51 3.39 12.70
N ILE A 60 -1.65 4.39 12.87
CA ILE A 60 -0.36 4.19 13.53
C ILE A 60 -0.56 4.48 15.02
N HIS A 61 -0.33 3.47 15.84
CA HIS A 61 -0.48 3.59 17.28
C HIS A 61 0.49 4.63 17.86
N ASP A 62 0.08 5.31 18.93
CA ASP A 62 0.78 6.47 19.50
C ASP A 62 2.15 6.11 20.09
N ASP A 63 2.41 4.83 20.36
CA ASP A 63 3.72 4.32 20.80
C ASP A 63 4.74 4.11 19.67
N VAL A 64 4.30 4.11 18.40
CA VAL A 64 5.15 4.02 17.22
C VAL A 64 5.71 5.41 16.91
N LYS A 65 7.01 5.58 17.15
CA LYS A 65 7.70 6.88 17.04
C LYS A 65 8.40 7.06 15.69
N GLU A 66 8.59 5.98 14.96
CA GLU A 66 9.18 5.93 13.64
C GLU A 66 8.42 6.87 12.68
N PRO A 67 9.11 7.65 11.84
CA PRO A 67 8.47 8.49 10.84
C PRO A 67 7.61 7.66 9.87
N GLN A 68 6.54 8.27 9.38
CA GLN A 68 5.67 7.62 8.39
C GLN A 68 6.41 7.21 7.12
N SER A 69 7.39 8.00 6.67
CA SER A 69 8.21 7.67 5.50
C SER A 69 8.98 6.38 5.69
N GLU A 70 9.60 6.19 6.85
CA GLU A 70 10.35 4.98 7.18
C GLU A 70 9.42 3.76 7.25
N ILE A 71 8.26 3.90 7.91
CA ILE A 71 7.25 2.84 7.98
C ILE A 71 6.78 2.46 6.57
N PHE A 72 6.51 3.46 5.72
CA PHE A 72 6.08 3.25 4.36
C PHE A 72 7.13 2.51 3.53
N GLU A 73 8.36 3.01 3.49
CA GLU A 73 9.45 2.42 2.69
C GLU A 73 9.77 0.99 3.11
N LYS A 74 9.79 0.72 4.41
CA LYS A 74 10.22 -0.58 4.95
C LYS A 74 9.13 -1.64 4.91
N PHE A 75 7.88 -1.28 5.25
CA PHE A 75 6.81 -2.27 5.45
C PHE A 75 5.75 -2.27 4.35
N PHE A 76 5.43 -1.10 3.79
CA PHE A 76 4.34 -0.97 2.80
C PHE A 76 4.84 -1.06 1.37
N LEU A 77 5.94 -0.38 1.03
CA LEU A 77 6.40 -0.28 -0.36
C LEU A 77 6.68 -1.65 -1.01
N PRO A 78 7.36 -2.62 -0.37
CA PRO A 78 7.56 -3.94 -0.96
C PRO A 78 6.23 -4.69 -1.17
N MET A 79 5.32 -4.61 -0.19
CA MET A 79 4.00 -5.24 -0.25
C MET A 79 3.14 -4.64 -1.37
N ILE A 80 3.15 -3.31 -1.50
CA ILE A 80 2.45 -2.59 -2.56
C ILE A 80 2.97 -3.06 -3.91
N LYS A 81 4.30 -3.03 -4.14
CA LYS A 81 4.91 -3.46 -5.41
C LYS A 81 4.49 -4.89 -5.78
N GLU A 82 4.51 -5.79 -4.81
CA GLU A 82 4.07 -7.17 -5.01
C GLU A 82 2.58 -7.26 -5.38
N ILE A 83 1.68 -6.66 -4.59
CA ILE A 83 0.22 -6.71 -4.84
C ILE A 83 -0.12 -6.06 -6.18
N GLU A 84 0.39 -4.86 -6.47
CA GLU A 84 0.14 -4.17 -7.74
C GLU A 84 0.66 -5.01 -8.91
N GLY A 85 1.80 -5.67 -8.74
CA GLY A 85 2.45 -6.47 -9.78
C GLY A 85 1.60 -7.61 -10.32
N PHE A 86 0.92 -8.38 -9.45
CA PHE A 86 0.11 -9.52 -9.90
C PHE A 86 -1.40 -9.22 -10.00
N THR A 87 -1.93 -8.25 -9.25
CA THR A 87 -3.35 -7.90 -9.33
C THR A 87 -3.66 -6.87 -10.41
N GLN A 88 -2.66 -6.07 -10.81
CA GLN A 88 -2.82 -4.87 -11.63
C GLN A 88 -3.81 -3.85 -11.02
N ARG A 89 -4.04 -3.91 -9.71
CA ARG A 89 -4.79 -2.90 -8.94
C ARG A 89 -3.81 -1.98 -8.27
N ARG A 90 -4.13 -0.68 -8.21
CA ARG A 90 -3.38 0.26 -7.39
C ARG A 90 -3.64 0.00 -5.91
N VAL A 91 -2.66 0.28 -5.07
CA VAL A 91 -2.79 0.26 -3.61
C VAL A 91 -2.54 1.66 -3.06
N SER A 92 -3.49 2.19 -2.31
CA SER A 92 -3.42 3.50 -1.67
C SER A 92 -3.42 3.35 -0.15
N ILE A 93 -2.44 3.98 0.50
CA ILE A 93 -2.31 3.97 1.96
C ILE A 93 -2.69 5.34 2.51
N GLN A 94 -3.63 5.37 3.45
CA GLN A 94 -3.92 6.56 4.25
C GLN A 94 -3.41 6.33 5.67
N PHE A 95 -2.35 7.02 6.05
CA PHE A 95 -1.86 6.98 7.42
C PHE A 95 -2.65 7.94 8.32
N ILE A 96 -2.98 7.46 9.51
CA ILE A 96 -3.77 8.15 10.53
C ILE A 96 -2.97 8.09 11.84
N ARG A 97 -2.72 9.24 12.46
CA ARG A 97 -1.97 9.40 13.71
C ARG A 97 -2.73 10.33 14.66
N ASN A 98 -2.46 10.23 15.96
CA ASN A 98 -2.97 11.14 16.99
C ASN A 98 -4.50 11.29 16.95
N LEU A 99 -5.21 10.17 16.75
CA LEU A 99 -6.65 10.12 16.68
C LEU A 99 -7.20 9.10 17.68
N PRO A 100 -7.35 9.47 18.96
CA PRO A 100 -8.09 8.67 19.93
C PRO A 100 -9.56 8.47 19.49
N PRO A 101 -10.19 7.33 19.83
CA PRO A 101 -9.63 6.18 20.56
C PRO A 101 -8.83 5.19 19.68
N TYR A 102 -8.62 5.49 18.40
CA TYR A 102 -8.08 4.54 17.41
C TYR A 102 -6.57 4.36 17.53
N THR A 103 -5.82 5.45 17.69
CA THR A 103 -4.35 5.39 17.73
C THR A 103 -3.78 5.21 19.14
N ASN A 104 -4.60 5.29 20.19
CA ASN A 104 -4.24 4.89 21.55
C ASN A 104 -4.97 3.61 21.98
N PHE A 105 -5.32 2.76 21.02
CA PHE A 105 -6.00 1.50 21.26
C PHE A 105 -5.14 0.54 22.09
N VAL A 106 -5.69 0.01 23.19
CA VAL A 106 -4.99 -0.94 24.07
C VAL A 106 -4.86 -2.30 23.37
N TYR A 107 -3.72 -2.51 22.71
CA TYR A 107 -3.46 -3.69 21.89
C TYR A 107 -2.67 -4.80 22.59
N GLU A 108 -1.93 -4.49 23.66
CA GLU A 108 -1.17 -5.50 24.41
C GLU A 108 -2.11 -6.30 25.31
N ASN A 109 -2.28 -7.58 25.00
CA ASN A 109 -3.12 -8.50 25.75
C ASN A 109 -2.78 -9.97 25.43
N GLU A 110 -2.76 -10.82 26.46
CA GLU A 110 -2.57 -12.27 26.27
C GLU A 110 -3.65 -12.88 25.34
N ASP A 111 -4.91 -12.42 25.46
CA ASP A 111 -5.99 -12.79 24.55
C ASP A 111 -5.99 -11.90 23.29
N HIS A 112 -5.11 -12.26 22.35
CA HIS A 112 -5.01 -11.62 21.04
C HIS A 112 -6.30 -11.71 20.22
N GLN A 113 -7.13 -12.75 20.40
CA GLN A 113 -8.40 -12.90 19.69
C GLN A 113 -9.44 -11.89 20.17
N SER A 114 -9.55 -11.69 21.49
CA SER A 114 -10.36 -10.63 22.08
C SER A 114 -9.88 -9.25 21.64
N THR A 115 -8.57 -9.06 21.56
CA THR A 115 -7.96 -7.80 21.06
C THR A 115 -8.35 -7.52 19.61
N GLY A 116 -8.22 -8.51 18.71
CA GLY A 116 -8.67 -8.38 17.32
C GLY A 116 -10.14 -8.00 17.23
N LYS A 117 -11.04 -8.68 17.95
CA LYS A 117 -12.47 -8.35 17.96
C LYS A 117 -12.76 -6.93 18.44
N LYS A 118 -12.05 -6.45 19.47
CA LYS A 118 -12.19 -5.07 19.96
C LYS A 118 -11.73 -4.07 18.91
N TRP A 119 -10.64 -4.38 18.20
CA TRP A 119 -10.17 -3.58 17.09
C TRP A 119 -11.18 -3.54 15.94
N ASP A 120 -11.73 -4.69 15.53
CA ASP A 120 -12.75 -4.78 14.48
C ASP A 120 -13.94 -3.86 14.77
N ILE A 121 -14.46 -3.91 16.00
CA ILE A 121 -15.56 -3.05 16.47
C ILE A 121 -15.18 -1.57 16.34
N LEU A 122 -13.97 -1.22 16.75
CA LEU A 122 -13.52 0.17 16.74
C LEU A 122 -13.28 0.67 15.31
N ALA A 123 -12.57 -0.08 14.48
CA ALA A 123 -12.35 0.25 13.09
C ALA A 123 -13.66 0.33 12.29
N LEU A 124 -14.64 -0.54 12.58
CA LEU A 124 -15.98 -0.45 12.00
C LEU A 124 -16.69 0.85 12.39
N LYS A 125 -16.53 1.32 13.64
CA LYS A 125 -17.03 2.64 14.07
C LYS A 125 -16.41 3.77 13.24
N TYR A 126 -15.09 3.78 13.05
CA TYR A 126 -14.41 4.76 12.19
C TYR A 126 -14.97 4.73 10.76
N LYS A 127 -15.08 3.53 10.19
CA LYS A 127 -15.62 3.31 8.85
C LYS A 127 -17.02 3.92 8.70
N ASN A 128 -17.89 3.74 9.70
CA ASN A 128 -19.25 4.29 9.67
C ASN A 128 -19.25 5.82 9.84
N GLU A 129 -18.47 6.36 10.76
CA GLU A 129 -18.36 7.82 10.99
C GLU A 129 -17.82 8.58 9.78
N LYS A 130 -16.92 7.95 9.01
CA LYS A 130 -16.34 8.52 7.79
C LYS A 130 -17.08 8.13 6.51
N ASN A 131 -18.19 7.38 6.62
CA ASN A 131 -18.95 6.87 5.49
C ASN A 131 -18.08 6.15 4.44
N LEU A 132 -17.09 5.38 4.90
CA LEU A 132 -16.16 4.66 4.02
C LEU A 132 -16.80 3.39 3.48
N PRO A 133 -16.39 2.91 2.29
CA PRO A 133 -16.91 1.65 1.75
C PRO A 133 -16.57 0.45 2.66
N TYR A 134 -17.47 -0.54 2.68
CA TYR A 134 -17.20 -1.84 3.30
C TYR A 134 -17.24 -2.92 2.23
N ASN A 135 -16.08 -3.19 1.62
CA ASN A 135 -15.94 -4.10 0.50
C ASN A 135 -14.57 -4.80 0.52
N ARG A 136 -14.29 -5.61 -0.51
CA ARG A 136 -13.05 -6.37 -0.61
C ARG A 136 -11.81 -5.53 -0.91
N THR A 137 -11.95 -4.24 -1.24
CA THR A 137 -10.81 -3.35 -1.52
C THR A 137 -10.55 -2.32 -0.43
N THR A 138 -11.42 -2.21 0.59
CA THR A 138 -11.21 -1.29 1.72
C THR A 138 -10.71 -2.07 2.93
N LYS A 139 -9.64 -1.60 3.57
CA LYS A 139 -8.95 -2.25 4.70
C LYS A 139 -8.66 -1.26 5.81
N PHE A 140 -8.63 -1.76 7.04
CA PHE A 140 -8.35 -0.99 8.24
C PHE A 140 -7.29 -1.72 9.07
N LEU A 141 -6.10 -1.13 9.13
CA LEU A 141 -4.91 -1.74 9.71
C LEU A 141 -4.44 -0.90 10.89
N LEU A 142 -4.35 -1.50 12.07
CA LEU A 142 -3.62 -0.92 13.20
C LEU A 142 -2.16 -1.33 13.13
N ILE A 143 -1.25 -0.37 13.20
CA ILE A 143 0.19 -0.58 13.30
C ILE A 143 0.64 -0.34 14.73
N THR A 144 1.33 -1.32 15.31
CA THR A 144 1.81 -1.28 16.70
C THR A 144 3.32 -1.37 16.77
N LYS A 145 3.90 -0.82 17.85
CA LYS A 145 5.34 -0.93 18.08
C LYS A 145 5.72 -2.33 18.55
N ASN A 146 5.01 -2.85 19.54
CA ASN A 146 5.29 -4.12 20.18
C ASN A 146 4.39 -5.23 19.62
N LEU A 147 4.70 -6.46 20.01
CA LEU A 147 3.82 -7.61 19.82
C LEU A 147 2.53 -7.46 20.65
N LEU A 148 1.45 -8.11 20.24
CA LEU A 148 0.20 -8.13 21.02
C LEU A 148 0.38 -8.90 22.33
N ASN A 149 1.23 -9.93 22.33
CA ASN A 149 1.65 -10.68 23.51
C ASN A 149 3.05 -11.28 23.25
N SER A 150 3.51 -12.21 24.09
CA SER A 150 4.84 -12.83 23.97
C SER A 150 5.14 -13.53 22.63
N LYS A 151 4.14 -13.78 21.78
CA LYS A 151 4.28 -14.58 20.55
C LYS A 151 3.61 -13.99 19.31
N VAL A 152 2.61 -13.13 19.48
CA VAL A 152 1.72 -12.73 18.38
C VAL A 152 2.11 -11.35 17.85
N ALA A 153 2.67 -11.33 16.63
CA ALA A 153 3.05 -10.09 15.94
C ALA A 153 1.88 -9.40 15.21
N GLY A 154 0.76 -10.09 15.04
CA GLY A 154 -0.40 -9.52 14.35
C GLY A 154 -1.60 -10.44 14.41
N ILE A 155 -2.75 -9.91 14.00
CA ILE A 155 -3.98 -10.66 13.85
C ILE A 155 -4.82 -10.06 12.73
N ALA A 156 -5.33 -10.92 11.86
CA ALA A 156 -6.27 -10.58 10.81
C ALA A 156 -7.20 -11.77 10.54
N GLY A 157 -8.45 -11.47 10.19
CA GLY A 157 -9.38 -12.47 9.68
C GLY A 157 -9.18 -12.71 8.19
N VAL A 158 -9.18 -13.97 7.75
CA VAL A 158 -9.07 -14.32 6.33
C VAL A 158 -10.25 -13.72 5.55
N GLY A 159 -9.94 -12.88 4.56
CA GLY A 159 -10.92 -12.18 3.71
C GLY A 159 -11.73 -11.09 4.43
N GLN A 160 -11.38 -10.75 5.68
CA GLN A 160 -11.99 -9.67 6.46
C GLN A 160 -11.34 -8.31 6.15
N GLN A 161 -11.86 -7.24 6.72
CA GLN A 161 -11.43 -5.87 6.44
C GLN A 161 -10.42 -5.33 7.46
N PHE A 162 -10.24 -6.02 8.59
CA PHE A 162 -9.56 -5.50 9.76
C PHE A 162 -8.33 -6.33 10.10
N ALA A 163 -7.27 -5.64 10.52
CA ALA A 163 -6.01 -6.26 10.91
C ALA A 163 -5.25 -5.41 11.94
N ILE A 164 -4.39 -6.06 12.72
CA ILE A 164 -3.36 -5.45 13.56
C ILE A 164 -2.01 -6.05 13.14
N ALA A 165 -0.99 -5.23 12.91
CA ALA A 165 0.35 -5.67 12.59
C ALA A 165 1.41 -4.91 13.41
N SER A 166 2.33 -5.65 14.01
CA SER A 166 3.48 -5.13 14.74
C SER A 166 4.65 -4.85 13.81
N LEU A 167 5.37 -3.75 14.07
CA LEU A 167 6.59 -3.42 13.33
C LEU A 167 7.83 -4.24 13.73
N THR A 168 7.69 -5.15 14.71
CA THR A 168 8.79 -6.04 15.15
C THR A 168 9.25 -7.03 14.08
N ASN A 169 8.40 -7.31 13.08
CA ASN A 169 8.73 -8.15 11.93
C ASN A 169 8.43 -7.40 10.62
N VAL A 170 9.43 -7.31 9.74
CA VAL A 170 9.32 -6.60 8.46
C VAL A 170 8.27 -7.20 7.51
N LEU A 171 7.95 -8.48 7.66
CA LEU A 171 6.91 -9.15 6.88
C LEU A 171 5.49 -8.95 7.46
N ALA A 172 5.34 -8.51 8.71
CA ALA A 172 4.06 -8.51 9.42
C ALA A 172 2.97 -7.72 8.68
N VAL A 173 3.27 -6.52 8.18
CA VAL A 173 2.28 -5.73 7.43
C VAL A 173 1.77 -6.47 6.20
N GLY A 174 2.68 -7.04 5.40
CA GLY A 174 2.28 -7.84 4.24
C GLY A 174 1.59 -9.15 4.62
N HIS A 175 1.98 -9.79 5.71
CA HIS A 175 1.33 -10.98 6.24
C HIS A 175 -0.14 -10.73 6.57
N GLU A 176 -0.41 -9.71 7.40
CA GLU A 176 -1.76 -9.41 7.88
C GLU A 176 -2.64 -8.84 6.77
N VAL A 177 -2.10 -7.95 5.93
CA VAL A 177 -2.82 -7.49 4.72
C VAL A 177 -3.11 -8.68 3.80
N GLY A 178 -2.17 -9.62 3.65
CA GLY A 178 -2.39 -10.88 2.92
C GLY A 178 -3.61 -11.64 3.42
N HIS A 179 -3.73 -11.85 4.73
CA HIS A 179 -4.93 -12.46 5.31
C HIS A 179 -6.21 -11.70 4.96
N THR A 180 -6.23 -10.37 5.07
CA THR A 180 -7.40 -9.57 4.68
C THR A 180 -7.77 -9.69 3.20
N LEU A 181 -6.83 -10.15 2.37
CA LEU A 181 -7.00 -10.42 0.95
C LEU A 181 -7.16 -11.92 0.63
N ASP A 182 -7.52 -12.74 1.61
CA ASP A 182 -7.78 -14.19 1.50
C ASP A 182 -6.52 -15.08 1.29
N ALA A 183 -5.33 -14.54 1.55
CA ALA A 183 -4.11 -15.35 1.62
C ALA A 183 -4.09 -16.20 2.90
N LYS A 184 -3.41 -17.35 2.84
CA LYS A 184 -3.36 -18.32 3.93
C LYS A 184 -1.97 -18.86 4.22
N HIS A 185 -1.76 -19.32 5.45
CA HIS A 185 -0.51 -19.91 5.92
C HIS A 185 -0.19 -21.22 5.22
N GLU A 186 -1.19 -22.04 4.86
CA GLU A 186 -0.96 -23.35 4.23
C GLU A 186 -0.36 -23.23 2.83
N ASN A 187 -0.50 -22.05 2.22
CA ASN A 187 0.11 -21.71 0.94
C ASN A 187 1.38 -20.88 1.11
N SER A 188 1.94 -20.80 2.31
CA SER A 188 3.24 -20.17 2.52
C SER A 188 4.37 -21.10 2.12
N ASP A 189 5.53 -20.52 1.82
CA ASP A 189 6.71 -21.30 1.46
C ASP A 189 8.01 -20.59 1.88
N LEU A 190 9.08 -21.38 2.00
CA LEU A 190 10.47 -20.93 2.07
C LEU A 190 11.04 -21.00 0.65
N LEU A 191 11.33 -19.84 0.06
CA LEU A 191 11.71 -19.72 -1.35
C LEU A 191 13.22 -19.55 -1.49
N TYR A 192 13.79 -20.12 -2.55
CA TYR A 192 15.17 -19.83 -2.95
C TYR A 192 15.18 -18.71 -3.99
N ARG A 193 15.74 -17.55 -3.64
CA ARG A 193 15.77 -16.35 -4.49
C ARG A 193 17.16 -15.72 -4.45
N GLY A 194 17.74 -15.43 -5.61
CA GLY A 194 19.01 -14.69 -5.69
C GLY A 194 20.18 -15.32 -4.92
N GLY A 195 20.18 -16.65 -4.77
CA GLY A 195 21.24 -17.37 -4.08
C GLY A 195 21.00 -17.64 -2.58
N TRP A 196 19.89 -17.18 -2.00
CA TRP A 196 19.59 -17.33 -0.57
C TRP A 196 18.16 -17.79 -0.31
N TRP A 197 17.94 -18.46 0.82
CA TRP A 197 16.60 -18.87 1.28
C TRP A 197 15.90 -17.69 1.95
N CYS A 198 14.62 -17.47 1.64
CA CYS A 198 13.84 -16.41 2.26
C CYS A 198 12.38 -16.83 2.50
N ASP A 199 11.74 -16.25 3.50
CA ASP A 199 10.33 -16.50 3.79
C ASP A 199 9.41 -15.65 2.91
N SER A 200 8.35 -16.28 2.40
CA SER A 200 7.20 -15.57 1.81
C SER A 200 6.36 -14.85 2.87
N TYR A 201 5.54 -13.89 2.45
CA TYR A 201 4.72 -13.10 3.39
C TYR A 201 3.88 -13.94 4.35
N MET A 202 3.31 -15.05 3.87
CA MET A 202 2.37 -15.85 4.68
C MET A 202 3.04 -16.88 5.59
N LYS A 203 4.38 -16.89 5.72
CA LYS A 203 5.05 -17.81 6.63
C LYS A 203 4.66 -17.49 8.08
N PRO A 204 3.98 -18.40 8.81
CA PRO A 204 3.49 -18.09 10.17
C PRO A 204 4.62 -18.04 11.20
N ASN A 205 5.65 -18.85 11.01
CA ASN A 205 6.85 -18.88 11.85
C ASN A 205 8.06 -18.62 10.95
N PRO A 206 8.62 -17.41 10.96
CA PRO A 206 9.82 -17.09 10.20
C PRO A 206 10.96 -18.07 10.53
N THR A 207 11.65 -18.51 9.49
CA THR A 207 12.72 -19.49 9.59
C THR A 207 14.01 -18.80 10.04
N TYR A 208 14.67 -19.33 11.07
CA TYR A 208 15.94 -18.79 11.54
C TYR A 208 16.98 -18.82 10.40
N LEU A 209 17.61 -17.67 10.12
CA LEU A 209 18.58 -17.41 9.03
C LEU A 209 18.01 -17.24 7.61
N ALA A 210 16.69 -17.37 7.42
CA ALA A 210 16.08 -17.00 6.14
C ALA A 210 16.00 -15.47 5.99
N GLY A 211 16.19 -14.99 4.77
CA GLY A 211 15.87 -13.61 4.40
C GLY A 211 14.37 -13.37 4.32
N ASN A 212 13.97 -12.17 3.90
CA ASN A 212 12.56 -11.82 3.67
C ASN A 212 12.33 -11.67 2.17
N CYS A 213 11.52 -12.53 1.55
CA CYS A 213 11.34 -12.47 0.11
C CYS A 213 10.46 -11.30 -0.34
N HIS A 214 9.60 -10.78 0.55
CA HIS A 214 8.59 -9.77 0.24
C HIS A 214 7.68 -10.17 -0.94
N VAL A 215 7.32 -11.45 -1.03
CA VAL A 215 6.40 -11.98 -2.05
C VAL A 215 5.34 -12.88 -1.45
N TYR A 216 4.20 -12.97 -2.13
CA TYR A 216 3.27 -14.07 -1.93
C TYR A 216 3.68 -15.24 -2.86
N THR A 217 3.41 -16.47 -2.43
CA THR A 217 3.54 -17.65 -3.31
C THR A 217 2.50 -17.59 -4.42
N ASP A 218 2.70 -18.33 -5.51
CA ASP A 218 1.75 -18.34 -6.63
C ASP A 218 0.35 -18.80 -6.22
N ALA A 219 0.25 -19.78 -5.30
CA ALA A 219 -1.02 -20.20 -4.72
C ALA A 219 -1.73 -19.04 -3.98
N ASN A 220 -1.00 -18.26 -3.18
CA ASN A 220 -1.58 -17.09 -2.51
C ASN A 220 -1.90 -15.94 -3.49
N ARG A 221 -1.08 -15.71 -4.51
CA ARG A 221 -1.37 -14.72 -5.58
C ARG A 221 -2.66 -15.04 -6.31
N GLN A 222 -2.88 -16.33 -6.62
CA GLN A 222 -4.13 -16.79 -7.24
C GLN A 222 -5.34 -16.57 -6.33
N ARG A 223 -5.22 -16.87 -5.03
CA ARG A 223 -6.29 -16.62 -4.05
C ARG A 223 -6.63 -15.14 -3.94
N ILE A 224 -5.62 -14.29 -3.77
CA ILE A 224 -5.82 -12.84 -3.67
C ILE A 224 -6.47 -12.30 -4.96
N SER A 225 -6.01 -12.75 -6.12
CA SER A 225 -6.61 -12.36 -7.41
C SER A 225 -8.07 -12.79 -7.48
N ALA A 226 -8.39 -14.05 -7.14
CA ALA A 226 -9.75 -14.57 -7.13
C ALA A 226 -10.66 -13.84 -6.13
N TYR A 227 -10.15 -13.52 -4.94
CA TYR A 227 -10.85 -12.70 -3.95
C TYR A 227 -11.21 -11.32 -4.50
N LEU A 228 -10.33 -10.73 -5.31
CA LEU A 228 -10.52 -9.40 -5.88
C LEU A 228 -11.26 -9.38 -7.24
N ASN A 229 -11.49 -10.53 -7.89
CA ASN A 229 -12.04 -10.58 -9.26
C ASN A 229 -13.47 -10.02 -9.39
N ASN A 230 -14.29 -10.13 -8.35
CA ASN A 230 -15.69 -9.69 -8.40
C ASN A 230 -15.92 -8.25 -7.87
N VAL A 231 -14.84 -7.52 -7.62
CA VAL A 231 -14.90 -6.06 -7.42
C VAL A 231 -14.45 -5.42 -8.72
N PRO A 232 -15.17 -4.43 -9.28
CA PRO A 232 -14.75 -3.79 -10.52
C PRO A 232 -13.33 -3.20 -10.47
#